data_AF-A0A6A4UDW7-F1
#
_entry.id   AF-A0A6A4UDW7-F1
#
_cell.length_a   1.000
_cell.length_b   1.000
_cell.length_c   1.000
_cell.angle_alpha   90.00
_cell.angle_beta   90.00
_cell.angle_gamma   90.00
#
_symmetry.space_group_name_H-M   'P 1'
#
loop_
_entity.id
_entity.type
_entity.pdbx_description
1 polymer ?
#
loop_
_entity_poly.entity_id
_entity_poly.type
_entity_poly.pdbx_seq_one_letter_code
_entity_poly.pdbx_strand_id
1 'polypeptide(L)' 'MVTREKIKREIDRMPNDLLEKVHKYIGGLTPKKAKKKKFHTYKLNGQFDNMNVRERAYE' A
#
# COMPACT_ATOMS: atom_id res chain seq x y z
N MET A 1 -12.74 13.09 -25.71
CA MET A 1 -11.68 12.13 -25.30
C MET A 1 -10.32 12.77 -25.49
N VAL A 2 -9.52 12.85 -24.44
CA VAL A 2 -8.15 13.38 -24.55
C VAL A 2 -7.26 12.24 -25.08
N THR A 3 -6.88 12.32 -26.34
CA THR A 3 -6.00 11.32 -26.97
C THR A 3 -4.58 11.45 -26.40
N ARG A 4 -3.92 10.31 -26.19
CA ARG A 4 -2.55 10.20 -25.65
C ARG A 4 -1.53 11.09 -26.40
N GLU A 5 -1.80 11.38 -27.66
CA GLU A 5 -1.01 12.29 -28.52
C GLU A 5 -1.12 13.76 -28.14
N LYS A 6 -2.29 14.25 -27.71
CA LYS A 6 -2.44 15.63 -27.22
C LYS A 6 -1.61 15.87 -25.98
N ILE A 7 -1.63 14.90 -25.06
CA ILE A 7 -0.84 14.95 -23.81
C ILE A 7 0.65 14.97 -24.12
N LYS A 8 1.14 14.16 -25.06
CA LYS A 8 2.56 14.18 -25.48
C LYS A 8 2.97 15.54 -26.05
N ARG A 9 2.19 16.12 -26.95
CA ARG A 9 2.49 17.43 -27.55
C ARG A 9 2.52 18.56 -26.53
N GLU A 10 1.72 18.46 -25.48
CA GLU A 10 1.65 19.45 -24.40
C GLU A 10 2.84 19.31 -23.44
N ILE A 11 3.35 18.08 -23.24
CA ILE A 11 4.60 17.80 -22.52
C ILE A 11 5.81 18.28 -23.32
N ASP A 12 5.85 18.04 -24.63
CA ASP A 12 6.98 18.45 -25.49
C ASP A 12 7.09 19.98 -25.65
N ARG A 13 5.98 20.71 -25.48
CA ARG A 13 5.95 22.18 -25.48
C ARG A 13 6.30 22.80 -24.14
N MET A 14 6.49 21.99 -23.09
CA MET A 14 6.72 22.49 -21.75
C MET A 14 8.20 22.92 -21.59
N PRO A 15 8.48 24.09 -21.02
CA PRO A 15 9.83 24.50 -20.67
C PRO A 15 10.48 23.48 -19.71
N ASN A 16 11.76 23.17 -19.92
CA ASN A 16 12.54 22.26 -19.06
C ASN A 16 12.49 22.64 -17.57
N ASP A 17 12.31 23.93 -17.29
CA ASP A 17 12.19 24.52 -15.94
C ASP A 17 10.92 24.07 -15.18
N LEU A 18 9.84 23.77 -15.93
CA LEU A 18 8.59 23.23 -15.38
C LEU A 18 8.63 21.70 -15.31
N LEU A 19 9.37 21.05 -16.21
CA LEU A 19 9.55 19.61 -16.23
C LEU A 19 10.15 19.10 -14.91
N GLU A 20 11.16 19.80 -14.39
CA GLU A 20 11.80 19.44 -13.12
C GLU A 20 10.82 19.55 -11.93
N LYS A 21 9.99 20.59 -11.90
CA LYS A 21 8.97 20.79 -10.86
C LYS A 21 7.90 19.70 -10.90
N VAL A 22 7.44 19.35 -12.09
CA VAL A 22 6.48 18.26 -12.30
C VAL A 22 7.09 16.92 -11.89
N HIS A 23 8.34 16.66 -12.23
CA HIS A 23 9.05 15.44 -11.81
C HIS A 23 9.18 15.35 -10.29
N LYS A 24 9.55 16.44 -9.62
CA LYS A 24 9.62 16.52 -8.14
C LYS A 24 8.24 16.30 -7.51
N TYR A 25 7.20 16.88 -8.08
CA TYR A 25 5.83 16.76 -7.60
C TYR A 25 5.30 15.31 -7.73
N ILE A 26 5.49 14.68 -8.90
CA ILE A 26 5.13 13.27 -9.12
C ILE A 26 5.93 12.35 -8.19
N GLY A 27 7.23 12.62 -8.02
CA GLY A 27 8.09 11.89 -7.08
C GLY A 27 7.60 11.98 -5.64
N GLY A 28 7.17 13.17 -5.20
CA GLY A 28 6.60 13.38 -3.85
C GLY A 28 5.22 12.76 -3.65
N LEU A 29 4.42 12.69 -4.72
CA LEU A 29 3.10 12.05 -4.73
C LEU A 29 3.18 10.52 -4.70
N THR A 30 4.28 9.91 -5.12
CA THR A 30 4.41 8.46 -4.99
C THR A 30 4.41 8.10 -3.51
N PRO A 31 3.36 7.45 -2.99
CA PRO A 31 3.34 7.08 -1.59
C PRO A 31 4.51 6.12 -1.39
N LYS A 32 5.49 6.52 -0.55
CA LYS A 32 6.51 5.58 -0.06
C LYS A 32 5.74 4.35 0.38
N LYS A 33 5.95 3.21 -0.29
CA LYS A 33 5.33 1.93 0.06
C LYS A 33 5.73 1.68 1.52
N ALA A 34 4.87 2.08 2.45
CA ALA A 34 5.11 1.87 3.86
C ALA A 34 5.21 0.35 3.98
N LYS A 35 6.41 -0.15 4.27
CA LYS A 35 6.60 -1.57 4.55
C LYS A 35 5.56 -1.88 5.61
N LYS A 36 4.58 -2.74 5.28
CA LYS A 36 3.54 -3.16 6.21
C LYS A 36 4.26 -3.53 7.50
N LYS A 37 4.07 -2.74 8.56
CA LYS A 37 4.62 -3.07 9.88
C LYS A 37 4.05 -4.45 10.19
N LYS A 38 4.90 -5.48 10.17
CA LYS A 38 4.48 -6.82 10.59
C LYS A 38 4.22 -6.70 12.09
N PHE A 39 2.96 -6.57 12.47
CA PHE A 39 2.58 -6.69 13.87
C PHE A 39 2.92 -8.12 14.28
N HIS A 40 3.90 -8.26 15.16
CA HIS A 40 4.24 -9.54 15.73
C HIS A 40 3.22 -9.84 16.81
N THR A 41 2.19 -10.60 16.46
CA THR A 41 1.21 -11.11 17.41
C THR A 41 1.69 -12.47 17.91
N TYR A 42 1.93 -12.58 19.22
CA TYR A 42 2.13 -13.86 19.86
C TYR A 42 0.77 -14.55 19.97
N LYS A 43 0.63 -15.71 19.32
CA LYS A 43 -0.50 -16.61 19.59
C LYS A 43 -0.24 -17.30 20.92
N LEU A 44 -0.74 -16.71 21.99
CA LEU A 44 -0.77 -17.37 23.30
C LEU A 44 -1.92 -18.37 23.24
N ASN A 45 -1.60 -19.64 23.03
CA ASN A 45 -2.60 -20.70 23.12
C ASN A 45 -3.02 -20.82 24.60
N GLY A 46 -4.28 -20.53 24.89
CA GLY A 46 -4.88 -20.70 26.20
C GLY A 46 -4.96 -22.16 26.60
N GLN A 47 -5.14 -22.43 27.90
CA GLN A 47 -5.21 -23.78 28.48
C GLN A 47 -6.32 -24.66 27.87
N PHE A 48 -7.29 -24.06 27.17
CA PHE A 48 -8.45 -24.73 26.59
C PHE A 48 -8.57 -24.56 25.07
N ASP A 49 -7.62 -23.89 24.41
CA ASP A 49 -7.72 -23.57 22.96
C ASP A 49 -7.69 -24.81 22.06
N ASN A 50 -7.03 -25.88 22.51
CA ASN A 50 -6.91 -27.14 21.78
C ASN A 50 -7.80 -28.25 22.37
N MET A 51 -8.75 -27.92 23.23
CA MET A 51 -9.60 -28.92 23.89
C MET A 51 -11.08 -28.70 23.61
N ASN A 52 -11.77 -29.79 23.29
CA ASN A 52 -13.22 -29.80 23.22
C ASN A 52 -13.80 -29.83 24.64
N VAL A 53 -14.07 -28.65 25.21
CA VAL A 53 -14.57 -28.49 26.59
C VAL A 53 -15.90 -29.23 26.80
N ARG A 54 -16.72 -29.36 25.75
CA ARG A 54 -18.02 -30.04 25.82
C ARG A 54 -17.85 -31.55 26.01
N GLU A 55 -16.91 -32.16 25.31
CA GLU A 55 -16.62 -33.59 25.45
C GLU A 55 -16.13 -33.89 26.87
N ARG A 56 -15.15 -33.11 27.37
CA ARG A 56 -14.57 -33.31 28.71
C ARG A 56 -15.54 -33.05 29.89
N ALA A 57 -16.63 -32.32 29.67
CA ALA A 57 -17.55 -31.94 30.74
C ALA A 57 -18.75 -32.91 30.89
N TYR A 58 -19.06 -33.68 29.85
CA TYR A 58 -20.27 -34.49 29.79
C TYR A 58 -20.01 -35.97 29.47
N GLU A 59 -18.82 -36.34 28.98
CA GLU A 59 -18.30 -37.72 28.97
C GLU A 59 -17.41 -37.98 30.18
#